data_AF-U4UE72-F1
#
_entry.id   AF-U4UE72-F1
#
_cell.length_a   1.000
_cell.length_b   1.000
_cell.length_c   1.000
_cell.angle_alpha   90.00
_cell.angle_beta   90.00
_cell.angle_gamma   90.00
#
_symmetry.space_group_name_H-M   'P 1'
#
loop_
_entity.id
_entity.type
_entity.pdbx_description
1 polymer ?
#
loop_
_entity_poly.entity_id
_entity_poly.type
_entity_poly.pdbx_seq_one_letter_code
_entity_poly.pdbx_strand_id
1 'polypeptide(L)'
;MHAGASNNSCLNTYAGPEAFSEPESRALRNMVQNHLENARLYLTFHSYGEYLLYPWGYAVVYPDNAEELQSLGNLAAEAIASASTIGSSYLVANSAAALYAAAGASDDWVKSVGVELAYTVELPDGAL
;
A
#
# COMPACT_ATOMS: atom_id res chain seq x y z
N MET A 1 -15.65 -6.89 11.59
CA MET A 1 -14.23 -6.73 11.97
C MET A 1 -13.41 -7.58 11.04
N HIS A 2 -12.40 -7.02 10.39
CA HIS A 2 -11.58 -7.70 9.39
C HIS A 2 -10.15 -7.93 9.92
N ALA A 3 -9.40 -8.81 9.28
CA ALA A 3 -8.02 -9.13 9.69
C ALA A 3 -7.13 -7.86 9.69
N GLY A 4 -6.31 -7.71 10.73
CA GLY A 4 -5.40 -6.57 10.88
C GLY A 4 -6.00 -5.26 11.36
N ALA A 5 -7.32 -5.21 11.62
CA ALA A 5 -8.01 -3.98 12.05
C ALA A 5 -8.79 -4.19 13.37
N SER A 6 -8.87 -3.13 14.17
CA SER A 6 -9.54 -3.11 15.47
C SER A 6 -10.90 -2.37 15.43
N ASN A 7 -11.89 -2.83 16.21
CA ASN A 7 -13.12 -2.08 16.53
C ASN A 7 -13.04 -1.42 17.91
N ASN A 8 -11.95 -1.64 18.65
CA ASN A 8 -11.65 -0.97 19.90
C ASN A 8 -10.93 0.34 19.59
N SER A 9 -11.58 1.47 19.91
CA SER A 9 -11.09 2.84 19.68
C SER A 9 -9.81 3.19 20.42
N CYS A 10 -9.40 2.37 21.40
CA CYS A 10 -8.16 2.57 22.16
C CYS A 10 -6.94 1.89 21.54
N LEU A 11 -7.09 1.15 20.44
CA LEU A 11 -5.97 0.49 19.76
C LEU A 11 -5.49 1.31 18.56
N ASN A 12 -4.18 1.26 18.29
CA ASN A 12 -3.54 1.98 17.17
C ASN A 12 -4.09 1.58 15.79
N THR A 13 -4.70 0.40 15.68
CA THR A 13 -5.29 -0.14 14.44
C THR A 13 -6.81 0.02 14.41
N TYR A 14 -7.39 0.95 15.19
CA TYR A 14 -8.82 1.21 15.17
C TYR A 14 -9.28 1.65 13.77
N ALA A 15 -10.25 0.91 13.22
CA ALA A 15 -10.73 1.09 11.85
C ALA A 15 -11.71 2.25 11.66
N GLY A 16 -12.16 2.87 12.75
CA GLY A 16 -13.31 3.78 12.73
C GLY A 16 -14.65 3.04 12.84
N PRO A 17 -15.75 3.79 13.05
CA PRO A 17 -17.10 3.22 13.17
C PRO A 17 -17.63 2.63 11.85
N GLU A 18 -17.15 3.10 10.70
CA GLU A 18 -17.53 2.62 9.36
C GLU A 18 -16.47 3.01 8.33
N ALA A 19 -16.53 2.39 7.13
CA ALA A 19 -15.61 2.74 6.06
C ALA A 19 -15.75 4.22 5.67
N PHE A 20 -14.63 4.93 5.58
CA PHE A 20 -14.57 6.37 5.31
C PHE A 20 -15.28 7.25 6.38
N SER A 21 -15.27 6.83 7.65
CA SER A 21 -15.69 7.68 8.77
C SER A 21 -14.81 8.92 8.96
N GLU A 22 -13.53 8.82 8.62
CA GLU A 22 -12.55 9.91 8.80
C GLU A 22 -12.65 10.92 7.64
N PRO A 23 -12.71 12.25 7.92
CA PRO A 23 -12.81 13.26 6.86
C PRO A 23 -11.65 13.21 5.86
N GLU A 24 -10.45 12.88 6.31
CA GLU A 24 -9.23 12.74 5.50
C GLU A 24 -9.38 11.58 4.50
N SER A 25 -9.86 10.43 4.97
CA SER A 25 -10.11 9.26 4.11
C SER A 25 -11.20 9.53 3.07
N ARG A 26 -12.25 10.29 3.42
CA ARG A 26 -13.28 10.73 2.45
C ARG A 26 -12.72 11.67 1.41
N ALA A 27 -11.82 12.57 1.80
CA ALA A 27 -11.19 13.49 0.86
C ALA A 27 -10.35 12.71 -0.17
N LEU A 28 -9.55 11.73 0.29
CA LEU A 28 -8.80 10.83 -0.60
C LEU A 28 -9.74 10.06 -1.54
N ARG A 29 -10.80 9.46 -1.00
CA ARG A 29 -11.79 8.71 -1.77
C ARG A 29 -12.36 9.54 -2.91
N ASN A 30 -12.83 10.75 -2.58
CA ASN A 30 -13.43 11.66 -3.55
C ASN A 30 -12.41 12.10 -4.61
N MET A 31 -11.15 12.36 -4.21
CA MET A 31 -10.08 12.73 -5.13
C MET A 31 -9.83 11.61 -6.15
N VAL A 32 -9.68 10.36 -5.69
CA VAL A 32 -9.46 9.20 -6.57
C VAL A 32 -10.65 8.99 -7.50
N GLN A 33 -11.88 9.02 -6.99
CA GLN A 33 -13.08 8.84 -7.80
C GLN A 33 -13.22 9.90 -8.90
N ASN A 34 -12.86 11.16 -8.60
CA ASN A 34 -12.92 12.25 -9.59
C ASN A 34 -11.86 12.16 -10.69
N HIS A 35 -10.82 11.35 -10.52
CA HIS A 35 -9.70 11.25 -11.47
C HIS A 35 -9.48 9.81 -11.96
N LEU A 36 -10.41 8.90 -11.66
CA LEU A 36 -10.24 7.47 -11.87
C LEU A 36 -9.91 7.10 -13.32
N GLU A 37 -10.55 7.77 -14.29
CA GLU A 37 -10.32 7.53 -15.73
C GLU A 37 -8.86 7.81 -16.16
N ASN A 38 -8.17 8.70 -15.43
CA ASN A 38 -6.81 9.15 -15.73
C ASN A 38 -5.76 8.59 -14.76
N ALA A 39 -6.19 7.98 -13.64
CA ALA A 39 -5.29 7.44 -12.63
C ALA A 39 -4.74 6.08 -13.08
N ARG A 40 -3.44 6.01 -13.36
CA ARG A 40 -2.74 4.76 -13.74
C ARG A 40 -1.89 4.19 -12.60
N LEU A 41 -1.39 5.05 -11.72
CA LEU A 41 -0.51 4.70 -10.61
C LEU A 41 -0.99 5.37 -9.32
N TYR A 42 -1.02 4.59 -8.25
CA TYR A 42 -1.18 5.06 -6.88
C TYR A 42 0.02 4.64 -6.04
N LEU A 43 0.62 5.61 -5.36
CA LEU A 43 1.70 5.39 -4.40
C LEU A 43 1.26 5.98 -3.06
N THR A 44 1.29 5.15 -2.01
CA THR A 44 1.18 5.62 -0.63
C THR A 44 2.50 5.43 0.09
N PHE A 45 2.97 6.47 0.77
CA PHE A 45 4.30 6.49 1.40
C PHE A 45 4.17 6.36 2.91
N HIS A 46 4.94 5.43 3.46
CA HIS A 46 4.97 5.07 4.87
C HIS A 46 6.43 4.87 5.31
N SER A 47 6.63 4.55 6.58
CA SER A 47 7.91 4.14 7.13
C SER A 47 7.68 3.26 8.36
N TYR A 48 8.50 2.25 8.65
CA TYR A 48 9.78 1.91 8.01
C TYR A 48 9.84 0.45 7.54
N GLY A 49 10.84 0.14 6.70
CA GLY A 49 11.23 -1.25 6.44
C GLY A 49 11.83 -1.54 5.07
N GLU A 50 11.94 -0.54 4.19
CA GLU A 50 12.43 -0.73 2.82
C GLU A 50 11.60 -1.76 2.05
N TYR A 51 10.29 -1.57 2.04
CA TYR A 51 9.36 -2.42 1.30
C TYR A 51 8.69 -1.64 0.18
N LEU A 52 8.48 -2.33 -0.95
CA LEU A 52 7.61 -1.87 -2.02
C LEU A 52 6.52 -2.92 -2.18
N LEU A 53 5.41 -2.70 -1.48
CA LEU A 53 4.34 -3.65 -1.32
C LEU A 53 3.25 -3.41 -2.35
N TYR A 54 2.71 -4.48 -2.93
CA TYR A 54 1.54 -4.41 -3.79
C TYR A 54 0.36 -5.19 -3.18
N PRO A 55 -0.89 -4.84 -3.55
CA PRO A 55 -2.09 -5.54 -3.08
C PRO A 55 -2.09 -7.06 -3.34
N TRP A 56 -2.92 -7.84 -2.67
CA TRP A 56 -3.83 -7.43 -1.60
C TRP A 56 -3.17 -7.46 -0.23
N GLY A 57 -3.50 -6.48 0.61
CA GLY A 57 -3.11 -6.39 2.01
C GLY A 57 -4.12 -7.03 2.96
N TYR A 58 -5.41 -7.10 2.61
CA TYR A 58 -6.43 -7.64 3.52
C TYR A 58 -6.33 -9.16 3.78
N ALA A 59 -5.66 -9.91 2.91
CA ALA A 59 -5.41 -11.35 3.03
C ALA A 59 -4.29 -11.78 2.07
N VAL A 60 -3.71 -12.97 2.27
CA VAL A 60 -2.72 -13.57 1.35
C VAL A 60 -3.42 -14.08 0.08
N VAL A 61 -3.81 -13.12 -0.75
CA VAL A 61 -4.44 -13.32 -2.07
C VAL A 61 -3.83 -12.33 -3.04
N TYR A 62 -3.80 -12.69 -4.32
CA TYR A 62 -3.08 -11.95 -5.34
C TYR A 62 -4.05 -11.32 -6.33
N PRO A 63 -3.78 -10.10 -6.82
CA PRO A 63 -4.50 -9.52 -7.93
C PRO A 63 -4.14 -10.19 -9.25
N ASP A 64 -5.01 -10.08 -10.24
CA ASP A 64 -4.82 -10.70 -11.56
C ASP A 64 -3.52 -10.26 -12.26
N ASN A 65 -3.05 -9.02 -12.02
CA ASN A 65 -1.80 -8.49 -12.55
C ASN A 65 -0.62 -8.55 -11.55
N ALA A 66 -0.61 -9.50 -10.60
CA ALA A 66 0.47 -9.62 -9.61
C ALA A 66 1.87 -9.76 -10.22
N GLU A 67 2.01 -10.49 -11.33
CA GLU A 67 3.30 -10.65 -12.02
C GLU A 67 3.83 -9.32 -12.58
N GLU A 68 2.95 -8.50 -13.14
CA GLU A 68 3.29 -7.14 -13.62
C GLU A 68 3.70 -6.25 -12.44
N LEU A 69 2.92 -6.28 -11.34
CA LEU A 69 3.21 -5.49 -10.15
C LEU A 69 4.57 -5.85 -9.55
N GLN A 70 4.88 -7.15 -9.48
CA GLN A 70 6.17 -7.65 -9.01
C GLN A 70 7.30 -7.19 -9.93
N SER A 71 7.14 -7.32 -11.26
CA SER A 71 8.18 -6.97 -12.21
C SER A 71 8.48 -5.47 -12.22
N LEU A 72 7.44 -4.62 -12.23
CA LEU A 72 7.61 -3.16 -12.19
C LEU A 72 8.18 -2.69 -10.84
N GLY A 73 7.74 -3.32 -9.75
CA GLY A 73 8.28 -3.06 -8.42
C GLY A 73 9.76 -3.40 -8.31
N ASN A 74 10.21 -4.51 -8.91
CA ASN A 74 11.63 -4.88 -8.95
C ASN A 74 12.46 -3.85 -9.71
N LEU A 75 11.97 -3.35 -10.86
CA LEU A 75 12.64 -2.27 -11.60
C LEU A 75 12.76 -0.99 -10.76
N ALA A 76 11.71 -0.65 -10.00
CA ALA A 76 11.75 0.50 -9.09
C ALA A 76 12.75 0.28 -7.94
N ALA A 77 12.77 -0.91 -7.34
CA ALA A 77 13.72 -1.25 -6.27
C ALA A 77 15.18 -1.21 -6.76
N GLU A 78 15.46 -1.72 -7.96
CA GLU A 78 16.79 -1.63 -8.59
C GLU A 78 17.21 -0.18 -8.85
N ALA A 79 16.28 0.66 -9.32
CA ALA A 79 16.52 2.08 -9.52
C ALA A 79 16.82 2.82 -8.20
N ILE A 80 16.07 2.51 -7.14
CA ILE A 80 16.30 3.05 -5.80
C ILE A 80 17.68 2.62 -5.29
N ALA A 81 18.02 1.33 -5.38
CA ALA A 81 19.30 0.81 -4.93
C ALA A 81 20.47 1.47 -5.67
N SER A 82 20.35 1.64 -7.00
CA SER A 82 21.36 2.29 -7.84
C SER A 82 21.56 3.78 -7.51
N ALA A 83 20.50 4.46 -7.07
CA ALA A 83 20.54 5.87 -6.69
C ALA A 83 20.86 6.10 -5.20
N SER A 84 20.83 5.05 -4.38
CA SER A 84 20.96 5.17 -2.93
C SER A 84 22.38 5.50 -2.52
N THR A 85 22.55 6.50 -1.67
CA THR A 85 23.83 6.83 -1.01
C THR A 85 24.00 6.14 0.33
N ILE A 86 22.97 5.41 0.79
CA ILE A 86 22.91 4.74 2.10
C ILE A 86 22.80 3.21 1.97
N GLY A 87 22.92 2.68 0.74
CA GLY A 87 22.88 1.23 0.50
C GLY A 87 21.48 0.60 0.59
N SER A 88 20.42 1.39 0.36
CA SER A 88 19.04 0.91 0.44
C SER A 88 18.76 -0.25 -0.51
N SER A 89 18.04 -1.25 0.00
CA SER A 89 17.64 -2.44 -0.77
C SER A 89 16.20 -2.80 -0.44
N TYR A 90 15.29 -2.58 -1.40
CA TYR A 90 13.86 -2.75 -1.16
C TYR A 90 13.39 -4.17 -1.45
N LEU A 91 12.63 -4.76 -0.54
CA LEU A 91 11.87 -5.99 -0.81
C LEU A 91 10.55 -5.64 -1.52
N VAL A 92 10.34 -6.24 -2.69
CA VAL A 92 9.10 -6.10 -3.46
C VAL A 92 8.26 -7.36 -3.28
N ALA A 93 7.03 -7.21 -2.79
CA ALA A 93 6.18 -8.37 -2.51
C ALA A 93 4.70 -8.00 -2.32
N ASN A 94 3.84 -9.02 -2.33
CA ASN A 94 2.46 -8.87 -1.89
C ASN A 94 2.43 -8.44 -0.40
N SER A 95 1.63 -7.43 -0.07
CA SER A 95 1.59 -6.82 1.27
C SER A 95 1.29 -7.82 2.38
N ALA A 96 0.24 -8.63 2.24
CA ALA A 96 -0.14 -9.60 3.28
C ALA A 96 0.85 -10.76 3.40
N ALA A 97 1.46 -11.19 2.29
CA ALA A 97 2.45 -12.27 2.27
C ALA A 97 3.79 -11.86 2.89
N ALA A 98 4.22 -10.61 2.70
CA ALA A 98 5.48 -10.09 3.22
C ALA A 98 5.39 -9.66 4.68
N LEU A 99 4.27 -9.05 5.09
CA LEU A 99 4.07 -8.53 6.43
C LEU A 99 2.98 -9.34 7.15
N TYR A 100 1.75 -8.87 7.06
CA TYR A 100 0.57 -9.44 7.70
C TYR A 100 -0.68 -8.90 7.03
N ALA A 101 -1.81 -9.58 7.25
CA ALA A 101 -3.09 -9.11 6.78
C ALA A 101 -3.49 -7.79 7.46
N ALA A 102 -3.78 -6.76 6.67
CA ALA A 102 -4.20 -5.43 7.09
C ALA A 102 -5.36 -4.94 6.20
N ALA A 103 -6.59 -5.12 6.66
CA ALA A 103 -7.78 -4.70 5.92
C ALA A 103 -8.03 -3.19 6.04
N GLY A 104 -8.54 -2.58 4.96
CA GLY A 104 -8.92 -1.17 4.92
C GLY A 104 -7.81 -0.21 4.47
N ALA A 105 -6.65 -0.74 4.07
CA ALA A 105 -5.56 0.04 3.49
C ALA A 105 -5.96 0.69 2.15
N SER A 106 -5.37 1.85 1.86
CA SER A 106 -5.75 2.67 0.72
C SER A 106 -5.30 2.10 -0.62
N ASP A 107 -4.15 1.43 -0.68
CA ASP A 107 -3.64 0.74 -1.86
C ASP A 107 -4.60 -0.36 -2.35
N ASP A 108 -5.11 -1.19 -1.44
CA ASP A 108 -6.17 -2.15 -1.71
C ASP A 108 -7.42 -1.44 -2.26
N TRP A 109 -7.92 -0.42 -1.55
CA TRP A 109 -9.13 0.26 -1.99
C TRP A 109 -8.97 0.91 -3.38
N VAL A 110 -7.87 1.62 -3.63
CA VAL A 110 -7.59 2.29 -4.91
C VAL A 110 -7.47 1.29 -6.05
N LYS A 111 -6.83 0.14 -5.81
CA LYS A 111 -6.80 -0.95 -6.79
C LYS A 111 -8.19 -1.52 -7.07
N SER A 112 -8.99 -1.73 -6.03
CA SER A 112 -10.33 -2.31 -6.15
C SER A 112 -11.29 -1.47 -6.99
N VAL A 113 -11.07 -0.15 -7.05
CA VAL A 113 -11.90 0.76 -7.84
C VAL A 113 -11.39 0.97 -9.27
N GLY A 114 -10.24 0.40 -9.64
CA GLY A 114 -9.81 0.33 -11.04
C GLY A 114 -8.43 0.90 -11.37
N VAL A 115 -7.63 1.34 -10.39
CA VAL A 115 -6.24 1.74 -10.66
C VAL A 115 -5.35 0.48 -10.74
N GLU A 116 -4.72 0.26 -11.89
CA GLU A 116 -3.99 -0.99 -12.19
C GLU A 116 -2.72 -1.15 -11.35
N LEU A 117 -1.96 -0.06 -11.20
CA LEU A 117 -0.71 -0.02 -10.44
C LEU A 117 -0.94 0.69 -9.11
N ALA A 118 -0.89 -0.05 -8.01
CA ALA A 118 -1.03 0.48 -6.67
C ALA A 118 0.07 -0.12 -5.78
N TYR A 119 0.79 0.73 -5.06
CA TYR A 119 1.85 0.31 -4.16
C TYR A 119 1.86 1.10 -2.86
N THR A 120 2.22 0.39 -1.79
CA THR A 120 2.69 0.97 -0.53
C THR A 120 4.22 0.97 -0.52
N VAL A 121 4.82 2.14 -0.27
CA VAL A 121 6.27 2.31 -0.16
C VAL A 121 6.62 2.55 1.30
N GLU A 122 7.29 1.58 1.93
CA GLU A 122 7.84 1.71 3.28
C GLU A 122 9.29 2.18 3.19
N LEU A 123 9.55 3.42 3.58
CA LEU A 123 10.87 4.04 3.54
C LEU A 123 11.87 3.43 4.55
N PRO A 124 13.16 3.78 4.52
CA PRO A 124 14.13 3.33 5.52
C PRO A 124 13.81 3.89 6.91
N ASP A 125 14.36 3.27 7.95
CA ASP A 125 14.20 3.69 9.36
C ASP A 125 15.02 4.95 9.72
N GLY A 126 15.87 5.42 8.80
CA GLY A 126 16.73 6.58 8.98
C GLY A 126 18.02 6.30 9.74
N ALA A 127 18.38 5.04 9.98
CA ALA A 127 19.69 4.69 10.51
C ALA A 127 20.76 4.81 9.41
N LEU A 128 21.68 5.77 9.59
CA LEU A 128 22.92 5.90 8.82
C LEU A 128 24.03 5.02 9.39
#